data_AF-A0A6F9Y105-F1
#
_entry.id   AF-A0A6F9Y105-F1
#
_cell.length_a   1.000
_cell.length_b   1.000
_cell.length_c   1.000
_cell.angle_alpha   90.00
_cell.angle_beta   90.00
_cell.angle_gamma   90.00
#
_symmetry.space_group_name_H-M   'P 1'
#
loop_
_entity.id
_entity.type
_entity.pdbx_description
1 polymer ?
#
loop_
_entity_poly.entity_id
_entity_poly.type
_entity_poly.pdbx_seq_one_letter_code
_entity_poly.pdbx_strand_id
1 'polypeptide(L)'
;MSRHVVVVDYNPIWKKKYEQEALLIKEIFADNLIAIYHIGSTSVDGLAAKPIIDIMVVVRSLAKVDNIAKDLLKIGYEYLGEFGIAGRRYLCKGKDEQTHHIHIFQADDWDNISRHLAFSNYLRTHAQERAEYAQIKTELAHRFSDDIDSYFEGKESFVRNIETRALFQFDGTWDKMYIAARNVQFDRKISSLVEAGGVSAAILTSKGTIYTGVCIDTACSLGMCAERNAIANMITSGESAIRRVMAIGRNGKAIPPCGACRELMTQLMPDNYLGIEIMLDYEEKQVVTLGDITPNWWL
;
A
#
# COMPACT_ATOMS: atom_id res chain seq x y z
N MET A 1 6.85 13.50 30.26
CA MET A 1 8.14 14.11 29.88
C MET A 1 7.85 15.04 28.73
N SER A 2 8.08 16.35 28.90
CA SER A 2 7.81 17.33 27.84
C SER A 2 8.76 17.07 26.67
N ARG A 3 8.20 16.70 25.52
CA ARG A 3 8.94 16.55 24.28
C ARG A 3 8.79 17.84 23.51
N HIS A 4 9.91 18.53 23.31
CA HIS A 4 9.91 19.80 22.59
C HIS A 4 9.39 19.61 21.16
N VAL A 5 8.35 20.36 20.78
CA VAL A 5 7.71 20.28 19.47
C VAL A 5 8.39 21.25 18.51
N VAL A 6 9.19 20.70 17.59
CA VAL A 6 9.84 21.49 16.52
C VAL A 6 9.25 21.11 15.18
N VAL A 7 8.80 22.12 14.43
CA VAL A 7 8.38 22.00 13.03
C VAL A 7 9.43 22.70 12.18
N VAL A 8 9.90 22.01 11.14
CA VAL A 8 10.90 22.53 10.20
C VAL A 8 10.35 22.51 8.78
N ASP A 9 10.94 23.32 7.91
CA ASP A 9 10.65 23.30 6.48
C ASP A 9 10.89 21.92 5.86
N TYR A 10 10.21 21.66 4.76
CA TYR A 10 10.35 20.40 4.04
C TYR A 10 11.81 20.12 3.69
N ASN A 11 12.25 18.90 4.01
CA ASN A 11 13.61 18.45 3.69
C ASN A 11 13.57 17.23 2.76
N PRO A 12 14.10 17.33 1.52
CA PRO A 12 14.17 16.20 0.58
C PRO A 12 14.91 14.96 1.13
N ILE A 13 15.73 15.11 2.17
CA ILE A 13 16.39 13.98 2.84
C ILE A 13 15.40 13.00 3.47
N TRP A 14 14.18 13.45 3.79
CA TRP A 14 13.16 12.59 4.41
C TRP A 14 12.79 11.41 3.53
N LYS A 15 12.72 11.60 2.21
CA LYS A 15 12.50 10.50 1.26
C LYS A 15 13.62 9.47 1.34
N LYS A 16 14.88 9.91 1.39
CA LYS A 16 16.04 9.02 1.53
C LYS A 16 16.06 8.28 2.86
N LYS A 17 15.69 8.95 3.97
CA LYS A 17 15.56 8.32 5.30
C LYS A 17 14.47 7.24 5.29
N TYR A 18 13.33 7.53 4.68
CA TYR A 18 12.28 6.54 4.46
C TYR A 18 12.77 5.34 3.66
N GLU A 19 13.42 5.56 2.51
CA GLU A 19 13.92 4.49 1.64
C GLU A 19 14.92 3.58 2.37
N GLN A 20 15.83 4.16 3.17
CA GLN A 20 16.78 3.42 3.99
C GLN A 20 16.09 2.56 5.06
N GLU A 21 15.17 3.14 5.83
CA GLU A 21 14.46 2.41 6.88
C GLU A 21 13.50 1.35 6.29
N ALA A 22 12.89 1.64 5.14
CA ALA A 22 12.03 0.71 4.42
C ALA A 22 12.77 -0.58 3.99
N LEU A 23 14.06 -0.49 3.64
CA LEU A 23 14.88 -1.67 3.32
C LEU A 23 15.07 -2.56 4.55
N LEU A 24 15.36 -1.97 5.72
CA LEU A 24 15.50 -2.70 6.98
C LEU A 24 14.18 -3.40 7.37
N ILE A 25 13.06 -2.68 7.24
CA ILE A 25 11.73 -3.23 7.53
C ILE A 25 11.40 -4.38 6.57
N LYS A 26 11.71 -4.25 5.27
CA LYS A 26 11.49 -5.31 4.28
C LYS A 26 12.21 -6.60 4.66
N GLU A 27 13.46 -6.50 5.11
CA GLU A 27 14.26 -7.66 5.52
C GLU A 27 13.67 -8.34 6.77
N ILE A 28 13.31 -7.57 7.79
CA ILE A 28 12.80 -8.10 9.07
C ILE A 28 11.41 -8.74 8.91
N PHE A 29 10.54 -8.13 8.10
CA PHE A 29 9.16 -8.59 7.95
C PHE A 29 9.04 -9.74 6.93
N ALA A 30 10.00 -9.86 6.01
CA ALA A 30 10.13 -10.94 5.03
C ALA A 30 8.76 -11.29 4.37
N ASP A 31 8.37 -12.56 4.40
CA ASP A 31 7.15 -13.05 3.76
C ASP A 31 5.85 -12.51 4.38
N ASN A 32 5.91 -11.93 5.59
CA ASN A 32 4.74 -11.32 6.21
C ASN A 32 4.40 -9.94 5.62
N LEU A 33 5.36 -9.30 4.94
CA LEU A 33 5.19 -7.99 4.34
C LEU A 33 4.36 -8.04 3.04
N ILE A 34 3.31 -7.24 2.98
CA ILE A 34 2.50 -7.01 1.77
C ILE A 34 2.91 -5.72 1.08
N ALA A 35 2.92 -4.62 1.83
CA ALA A 35 3.18 -3.29 1.31
C ALA A 35 3.83 -2.39 2.37
N ILE A 36 4.57 -1.39 1.91
CA ILE A 36 5.18 -0.37 2.75
C ILE A 36 5.03 1.00 2.08
N TYR A 37 4.60 1.99 2.84
CA TYR A 37 4.27 3.32 2.33
C TYR A 37 4.91 4.40 3.19
N HIS A 38 5.43 5.45 2.55
CA HIS A 38 5.77 6.70 3.24
C HIS A 38 4.49 7.50 3.41
N ILE A 39 4.08 7.71 4.65
CA ILE A 39 2.86 8.44 4.99
C ILE A 39 3.19 9.66 5.86
N GLY A 40 2.16 10.37 6.32
CA GLY A 40 2.33 11.51 7.21
C GLY A 40 2.90 12.73 6.48
N SER A 41 3.22 13.77 7.24
CA SER A 41 3.59 15.05 6.66
C SER A 41 4.93 15.00 5.90
N THR A 42 5.88 14.17 6.35
CA THR A 42 7.20 14.07 5.72
C THR A 42 7.18 13.38 4.35
N SER A 43 6.05 12.75 3.99
CA SER A 43 5.82 12.13 2.68
C SER A 43 5.24 13.07 1.61
N VAL A 44 4.99 14.33 1.98
CA VAL A 44 4.37 15.34 1.13
C VAL A 44 5.39 16.43 0.81
N ASP A 45 5.77 16.52 -0.46
CA ASP A 45 6.75 17.51 -0.90
C ASP A 45 6.28 18.94 -0.62
N GLY A 46 7.17 19.74 -0.03
CA GLY A 46 6.91 21.13 0.34
C GLY A 46 6.11 21.33 1.63
N LEU A 47 5.73 20.27 2.35
CA LEU A 47 5.00 20.39 3.63
C LEU A 47 5.97 20.45 4.83
N ALA A 48 5.97 21.58 5.54
CA ALA A 48 6.69 21.71 6.82
C ALA A 48 6.18 20.68 7.84
N ALA A 49 7.07 20.06 8.62
CA ALA A 49 6.71 18.95 9.49
C ALA A 49 7.66 18.81 10.68
N LYS A 50 7.23 18.02 11.68
CA LYS A 50 8.18 17.44 12.64
C LYS A 50 9.09 16.49 11.86
N PRO A 51 10.41 16.46 12.10
CA PRO A 51 11.36 15.64 11.34
C PRO A 51 11.32 14.15 11.74
N ILE A 52 10.10 13.58 11.74
CA ILE A 52 9.79 12.19 12.07
C ILE A 52 9.26 11.52 10.81
N ILE A 53 9.84 10.39 10.43
CA ILE A 53 9.41 9.62 9.27
C ILE A 53 8.28 8.68 9.68
N ASP A 54 7.07 8.94 9.18
CA ASP A 54 5.92 8.06 9.38
C ASP A 54 5.85 7.00 8.28
N ILE A 55 5.86 5.73 8.67
CA ILE A 55 5.88 4.58 7.77
C ILE A 55 4.62 3.76 8.03
N MET A 56 3.87 3.45 6.98
CA MET A 56 2.78 2.48 7.08
C MET A 56 3.23 1.14 6.51
N VAL A 57 3.03 0.07 7.27
CA VAL A 57 3.35 -1.29 6.87
C VAL A 57 2.05 -2.10 6.84
N VAL A 58 1.78 -2.74 5.72
CA VAL A 58 0.66 -3.67 5.58
C VAL A 58 1.20 -5.09 5.65
N VAL A 59 0.63 -5.91 6.53
CA VAL A 59 1.07 -7.28 6.76
C VAL A 59 -0.05 -8.28 6.57
N ARG A 60 0.33 -9.54 6.35
CA ARG A 60 -0.63 -10.66 6.30
C ARG A 60 -1.16 -11.02 7.67
N SER A 61 -0.31 -10.95 8.69
CA SER A 61 -0.64 -11.35 10.06
C SER A 61 0.03 -10.45 11.09
N LEU A 62 -0.78 -9.83 11.94
CA LEU A 62 -0.27 -9.07 13.10
C LEU A 62 0.35 -9.97 14.16
N ALA A 63 -0.14 -11.19 14.33
CA ALA A 63 0.45 -12.16 15.26
C ALA A 63 1.91 -12.49 14.92
N LYS A 64 2.25 -12.54 13.62
CA LYS A 64 3.66 -12.68 13.18
C LYS A 64 4.50 -11.46 13.53
N VAL A 65 3.92 -10.26 13.52
CA VAL A 65 4.59 -9.02 13.96
C VAL A 65 4.84 -9.07 15.47
N ASP A 66 3.84 -9.51 16.24
CA ASP A 66 3.97 -9.69 17.70
C ASP A 66 5.13 -10.65 18.05
N ASN A 67 5.31 -11.72 17.27
CA ASN A 67 6.39 -12.70 17.48
C ASN A 67 7.81 -12.12 17.25
N ILE A 68 7.96 -11.13 16.38
CA ILE A 68 9.25 -10.49 16.06
C ILE A 68 9.47 -9.18 16.83
N ALA A 69 8.62 -8.84 17.80
CA ALA A 69 8.75 -7.61 18.60
C ALA A 69 10.14 -7.48 19.26
N LYS A 70 10.75 -8.60 19.66
CA LYS A 70 12.12 -8.61 20.21
C LYS A 70 13.19 -8.24 19.19
N ASP A 71 13.01 -8.58 17.91
CA ASP A 71 13.98 -8.23 16.85
C ASP A 71 13.85 -6.75 16.48
N LEU A 72 12.64 -6.22 16.51
CA LEU A 72 12.38 -4.78 16.35
C LEU A 72 13.02 -3.95 17.47
N LEU A 73 13.00 -4.45 18.71
CA LEU A 73 13.73 -3.83 19.83
C LEU A 73 15.25 -3.77 19.59
N LYS A 74 15.85 -4.79 18.98
CA LYS A 74 17.29 -4.82 18.69
C LYS A 74 17.73 -3.73 17.71
N ILE A 75 16.86 -3.34 16.80
CA ILE A 75 17.12 -2.24 15.83
C ILE A 75 16.64 -0.87 16.34
N GLY A 76 16.26 -0.78 17.61
CA GLY A 76 15.97 0.48 18.31
C GLY A 76 14.49 0.91 18.31
N TYR A 77 13.57 0.05 17.88
CA TYR A 77 12.13 0.33 17.97
C TYR A 77 11.55 -0.07 19.33
N GLU A 78 10.80 0.83 19.93
CA GLU A 78 9.88 0.54 21.01
C GLU A 78 8.55 0.04 20.45
N TYR A 79 8.03 -1.06 20.99
CA TYR A 79 6.79 -1.69 20.55
C TYR A 79 5.63 -1.30 21.47
N LEU A 80 4.68 -0.50 20.97
CA LEU A 80 3.63 0.12 21.78
C LEU A 80 2.25 -0.56 21.64
N GLY A 81 2.16 -1.67 20.88
CA GLY A 81 0.88 -2.33 20.60
C GLY A 81 -0.06 -1.43 19.79
N GLU A 82 -1.35 -1.43 20.11
CA GLU A 82 -2.37 -0.65 19.37
C GLU A 82 -2.20 0.87 19.53
N PHE A 83 -1.93 1.30 20.76
CA PHE A 83 -1.69 2.70 21.12
C PHE A 83 -2.79 3.67 20.64
N GLY A 84 -4.05 3.33 20.87
CA GLY A 84 -5.21 4.18 20.57
C GLY A 84 -5.89 3.97 19.21
N ILE A 85 -5.37 3.06 18.37
CA ILE A 85 -6.05 2.62 17.14
C ILE A 85 -6.20 1.10 17.19
N ALA A 86 -7.44 0.63 17.26
CA ALA A 86 -7.75 -0.80 17.29
C ALA A 86 -7.17 -1.52 16.06
N GLY A 87 -6.58 -2.70 16.27
CA GLY A 87 -5.98 -3.49 15.19
C GLY A 87 -4.62 -2.98 14.70
N ARG A 88 -4.10 -1.85 15.22
CA ARG A 88 -2.77 -1.35 14.85
C ARG A 88 -1.66 -2.07 15.62
N ARG A 89 -0.44 -2.09 15.08
CA ARG A 89 0.79 -2.13 15.89
C ARG A 89 1.62 -0.88 15.62
N TYR A 90 1.93 -0.16 16.68
CA TYR A 90 2.62 1.12 16.62
C TYR A 90 4.01 0.99 17.22
N LEU A 91 5.02 1.47 16.47
CA LEU A 91 6.41 1.43 16.88
C LEU A 91 7.06 2.79 16.75
N CYS A 92 7.92 3.13 17.71
CA CYS A 92 8.67 4.39 17.72
C CYS A 92 10.17 4.11 17.83
N LYS A 93 11.00 4.86 17.10
CA LYS A 93 12.47 4.80 17.17
C LYS A 93 13.04 6.15 17.59
N GLY A 94 14.11 6.14 18.40
CA GLY A 94 14.84 7.36 18.80
C GLY A 94 14.61 7.83 20.26
N LYS A 95 13.80 7.10 21.04
CA LYS A 95 13.52 7.38 22.47
C LYS A 95 13.08 8.82 22.73
N ASP A 96 13.99 9.68 23.20
CA ASP A 96 13.76 11.08 23.56
C ASP A 96 13.69 11.97 22.31
N GLU A 97 14.44 11.64 21.26
CA GLU A 97 14.40 12.29 19.95
C GLU A 97 13.82 11.34 18.91
N GLN A 98 12.49 11.23 18.90
CA GLN A 98 11.81 10.33 17.97
C GLN A 98 12.15 10.69 16.51
N THR A 99 12.54 9.68 15.74
CA THR A 99 12.95 9.84 14.33
C THR A 99 12.06 9.08 13.36
N HIS A 100 11.48 7.95 13.79
CA HIS A 100 10.64 7.11 12.94
C HIS A 100 9.44 6.59 13.73
N HIS A 101 8.29 6.58 13.06
CA HIS A 101 7.05 5.97 13.53
C HIS A 101 6.62 4.92 12.52
N ILE A 102 6.27 3.72 12.99
CA ILE A 102 5.70 2.68 12.13
C ILE A 102 4.27 2.41 12.57
N HIS A 103 3.35 2.53 11.63
CA HIS A 103 1.95 2.11 11.75
C HIS A 103 1.76 0.82 10.97
N ILE A 104 1.49 -0.28 11.68
CA ILE A 104 1.32 -1.60 11.07
C ILE A 104 -0.16 -1.98 11.12
N PHE A 105 -0.69 -2.38 9.96
CA PHE A 105 -2.07 -2.84 9.81
C PHE A 105 -2.10 -4.19 9.09
N GLN A 106 -3.12 -5.00 9.38
CA GLN A 106 -3.37 -6.22 8.62
C GLN A 106 -4.04 -5.89 7.27
N ALA A 107 -3.84 -6.75 6.28
CA ALA A 107 -4.31 -6.55 4.91
C ALA A 107 -5.82 -6.27 4.76
N ASP A 108 -6.63 -6.80 5.67
CA ASP A 108 -8.09 -6.67 5.71
C ASP A 108 -8.58 -5.38 6.39
N ASP A 109 -7.69 -4.64 7.06
CA ASP A 109 -8.01 -3.35 7.70
C ASP A 109 -7.93 -2.19 6.68
N TRP A 110 -8.80 -2.27 5.66
CA TRP A 110 -8.83 -1.28 4.58
C TRP A 110 -9.20 0.12 5.07
N ASP A 111 -10.00 0.25 6.13
CA ASP A 111 -10.44 1.53 6.64
C ASP A 111 -9.25 2.34 7.19
N ASN A 112 -8.39 1.72 8.00
CA ASN A 112 -7.18 2.40 8.48
C ASN A 112 -6.16 2.63 7.35
N ILE A 113 -5.97 1.66 6.46
CA ILE A 113 -5.02 1.76 5.34
C ILE A 113 -5.41 2.92 4.42
N SER A 114 -6.66 2.94 3.96
CA SER A 114 -7.17 3.93 3.02
C SER A 114 -7.15 5.33 3.61
N ARG A 115 -7.46 5.49 4.90
CA ARG A 115 -7.40 6.78 5.62
C ARG A 115 -6.02 7.43 5.54
N HIS A 116 -4.95 6.66 5.78
CA HIS A 116 -3.58 7.16 5.69
C HIS A 116 -3.14 7.48 4.26
N LEU A 117 -3.50 6.64 3.29
CA LEU A 117 -3.17 6.85 1.88
C LEU A 117 -3.92 8.08 1.32
N ALA A 118 -5.22 8.17 1.59
CA ALA A 118 -6.09 9.26 1.16
C ALA A 118 -5.54 10.60 1.66
N PHE A 119 -5.26 10.72 2.95
CA PHE A 119 -4.77 11.96 3.54
C PHE A 119 -3.47 12.46 2.89
N SER A 120 -2.49 11.56 2.72
CA SER A 120 -1.19 11.90 2.13
C SER A 120 -1.33 12.27 0.66
N ASN A 121 -2.14 11.52 -0.11
CA ASN A 121 -2.42 11.82 -1.51
C ASN A 121 -3.15 13.15 -1.69
N TYR A 122 -4.13 13.43 -0.84
CA TYR A 122 -4.89 14.68 -0.87
C TYR A 122 -3.98 15.88 -0.72
N LEU A 123 -3.10 15.90 0.29
CA LEU A 123 -2.16 17.01 0.51
C LEU A 123 -1.09 17.16 -0.58
N ARG A 124 -0.81 16.12 -1.37
CA ARG A 124 0.09 16.23 -2.54
C ARG A 124 -0.54 17.05 -3.66
N THR A 125 -1.85 16.91 -3.88
CA THR A 125 -2.58 17.56 -4.98
C THR A 125 -3.29 18.85 -4.58
N HIS A 126 -3.46 19.12 -3.29
CA HIS A 126 -4.20 20.28 -2.76
C HIS A 126 -3.25 21.29 -2.10
N ALA A 127 -2.66 22.17 -2.90
CA ALA A 127 -1.62 23.10 -2.46
C ALA A 127 -2.09 24.10 -1.38
N GLN A 128 -3.35 24.55 -1.45
CA GLN A 128 -3.93 25.50 -0.49
C GLN A 128 -4.06 24.85 0.90
N GLU A 129 -4.72 23.69 0.99
CA GLU A 129 -4.89 22.94 2.22
C GLU A 129 -3.55 22.48 2.81
N ARG A 130 -2.57 22.16 1.95
CA ARG A 130 -1.20 21.87 2.38
C ARG A 130 -0.55 23.08 3.04
N ALA A 131 -0.70 24.29 2.49
CA ALA A 131 -0.14 25.51 3.05
C ALA A 131 -0.82 25.87 4.38
N GLU A 132 -2.15 25.78 4.46
CA GLU A 132 -2.91 26.00 5.69
C GLU A 132 -2.47 25.02 6.80
N TYR A 133 -2.30 23.74 6.45
CA TYR A 133 -1.82 22.75 7.40
C TYR A 133 -0.39 23.03 7.90
N ALA A 134 0.49 23.53 7.02
CA ALA A 134 1.83 23.94 7.40
C ALA A 134 1.81 25.11 8.39
N GLN A 135 0.95 26.11 8.14
CA GLN A 135 0.78 27.27 9.00
C GLN A 135 0.26 26.86 10.39
N ILE A 136 -0.81 26.06 10.46
CA ILE A 136 -1.38 25.56 11.72
C ILE A 136 -0.32 24.85 12.55
N LYS A 137 0.47 23.95 11.93
CA LYS A 137 1.54 23.22 12.64
C LYS A 137 2.61 24.15 13.18
N THR A 138 3.00 25.16 12.41
CA THR A 138 4.03 26.12 12.79
C THR A 138 3.56 26.97 13.97
N GLU A 139 2.34 27.52 13.89
CA GLU A 139 1.72 28.31 14.96
C GLU A 139 1.55 27.49 16.26
N LEU A 140 1.06 26.25 16.16
CA LEU A 140 0.89 25.37 17.31
C LEU A 140 2.24 24.97 17.93
N ALA A 141 3.27 24.73 17.12
CA ALA A 141 4.61 24.41 17.63
C ALA A 141 5.22 25.60 18.40
N HIS A 142 4.98 26.83 17.93
CA HIS A 142 5.39 28.04 18.65
C HIS A 142 4.60 28.25 19.95
N ARG A 143 3.30 27.96 19.95
CA ARG A 143 2.41 28.18 21.10
C ARG A 143 2.54 27.11 22.19
N PHE A 144 2.78 25.86 21.80
CA PHE A 144 2.78 24.69 22.67
C PHE A 144 4.09 23.91 22.54
N SER A 145 5.22 24.61 22.64
CA SER A 145 6.53 24.02 22.41
C SER A 145 6.85 22.86 23.35
N ASP A 146 6.39 22.88 24.59
CA ASP A 146 6.66 21.84 25.60
C ASP A 146 5.41 21.03 25.97
N ASP A 147 4.30 21.27 25.29
CA ASP A 147 3.01 20.62 25.49
C ASP A 147 2.56 19.92 24.19
N ILE A 148 3.00 18.67 24.07
CA ILE A 148 2.73 17.86 22.89
C ILE A 148 1.24 17.52 22.74
N ASP A 149 0.50 17.42 23.85
CA ASP A 149 -0.91 17.04 23.84
C ASP A 149 -1.75 18.19 23.30
N SER A 150 -1.52 19.41 23.81
CA SER A 150 -2.16 20.63 23.27
C SER A 150 -1.82 20.87 21.79
N TYR A 151 -0.60 20.53 21.35
CA TYR A 151 -0.23 20.58 19.92
C TYR A 151 -1.03 19.58 19.07
N PHE A 152 -1.30 18.38 19.58
CA PHE A 152 -2.10 17.39 18.87
C PHE A 152 -3.58 17.77 18.82
N GLU A 153 -4.16 18.19 19.94
CA GLU A 153 -5.56 18.64 20.03
C GLU A 153 -5.82 19.84 19.11
N GLY A 154 -4.90 20.81 19.08
CA GLY A 154 -5.07 22.04 18.30
C GLY A 154 -5.22 21.83 16.78
N LYS A 155 -4.75 20.71 16.24
CA LYS A 155 -4.86 20.38 14.80
C LYS A 155 -5.89 19.29 14.49
N GLU A 156 -6.50 18.67 15.50
CA GLU A 156 -7.36 17.49 15.32
C GLU A 156 -8.56 17.79 14.43
N SER A 157 -9.23 18.93 14.67
CA SER A 157 -10.40 19.37 13.89
C SER A 157 -10.08 19.56 12.40
N PHE A 158 -8.94 20.19 12.11
CA PHE A 158 -8.44 20.38 10.75
C PHE A 158 -8.11 19.04 10.09
N VAL A 159 -7.34 18.19 10.77
CA VAL A 159 -6.96 16.87 10.25
C VAL A 159 -8.19 16.03 9.93
N ARG A 160 -9.18 15.99 10.82
CA ARG A 160 -10.43 15.24 10.62
C ARG A 160 -11.25 15.77 9.43
N ASN A 161 -11.29 17.08 9.24
CA ASN A 161 -11.95 17.68 8.07
C ASN A 161 -11.26 17.27 6.75
N ILE A 162 -9.93 17.42 6.69
CA ILE A 162 -9.15 17.03 5.52
C ILE A 162 -9.26 15.54 5.25
N GLU A 163 -9.20 14.71 6.28
CA GLU A 163 -9.34 13.25 6.15
C GLU A 163 -10.70 12.86 5.55
N THR A 164 -11.79 13.51 5.99
CA THR A 164 -13.13 13.30 5.44
C THR A 164 -13.19 13.66 3.95
N ARG A 165 -12.64 14.82 3.57
CA ARG A 165 -12.58 15.27 2.17
C ARG A 165 -11.68 14.36 1.32
N ALA A 166 -10.56 13.93 1.88
CA ALA A 166 -9.60 13.06 1.24
C ALA A 166 -10.22 11.70 0.93
N LEU A 167 -10.86 11.07 1.92
CA LEU A 167 -11.53 9.78 1.75
C LEU A 167 -12.65 9.85 0.70
N PHE A 168 -13.41 10.96 0.66
CA PHE A 168 -14.46 11.14 -0.34
C PHE A 168 -13.94 11.15 -1.78
N GLN A 169 -12.72 11.66 -2.02
CA GLN A 169 -12.13 11.78 -3.36
C GLN A 169 -11.15 10.65 -3.70
N PHE A 170 -10.81 9.78 -2.74
CA PHE A 170 -9.72 8.83 -2.90
C PHE A 170 -10.17 7.59 -3.68
N ASP A 171 -9.72 7.47 -4.93
CA ASP A 171 -9.73 6.18 -5.64
C ASP A 171 -8.53 5.33 -5.20
N GLY A 172 -8.72 4.59 -4.11
CA GLY A 172 -7.74 3.61 -3.61
C GLY A 172 -7.85 2.23 -4.25
N THR A 173 -8.58 2.09 -5.36
CA THR A 173 -8.89 0.77 -5.93
C THR A 173 -7.63 0.01 -6.32
N TRP A 174 -6.65 0.68 -6.93
CA TRP A 174 -5.38 0.04 -7.30
C TRP A 174 -4.58 -0.39 -6.08
N ASP A 175 -4.52 0.42 -5.02
CA ASP A 175 -3.86 0.04 -3.76
C ASP A 175 -4.55 -1.17 -3.12
N LYS A 176 -5.90 -1.21 -3.14
CA LYS A 176 -6.69 -2.33 -2.64
C LYS A 176 -6.43 -3.61 -3.44
N MET A 177 -6.37 -3.50 -4.77
CA MET A 177 -6.02 -4.62 -5.64
C MET A 177 -4.59 -5.13 -5.40
N TYR A 178 -3.63 -4.20 -5.24
CA TYR A 178 -2.24 -4.54 -4.92
C TYR A 178 -2.15 -5.33 -3.61
N ILE A 179 -2.78 -4.82 -2.54
CA ILE A 179 -2.82 -5.48 -1.24
C ILE A 179 -3.49 -6.85 -1.36
N ALA A 180 -4.61 -6.97 -2.07
CA ALA A 180 -5.31 -8.24 -2.27
C ALA A 180 -4.45 -9.27 -3.02
N ALA A 181 -3.81 -8.89 -4.13
CA ALA A 181 -2.93 -9.77 -4.90
C ALA A 181 -1.74 -10.22 -4.04
N ARG A 182 -1.04 -9.28 -3.41
CA ARG A 182 0.07 -9.58 -2.52
C ARG A 182 -0.36 -10.48 -1.37
N ASN A 183 -1.54 -10.28 -0.76
CA ASN A 183 -2.03 -11.07 0.37
C ASN A 183 -2.24 -12.57 0.08
N VAL A 184 -2.39 -12.97 -1.19
CA VAL A 184 -2.45 -14.39 -1.59
C VAL A 184 -1.13 -14.95 -2.13
N GLN A 185 -0.12 -14.10 -2.34
CA GLN A 185 1.16 -14.47 -2.93
C GLN A 185 2.09 -15.16 -1.91
N PHE A 186 2.02 -16.50 -1.85
CA PHE A 186 2.91 -17.32 -1.03
C PHE A 186 3.70 -18.28 -1.93
N ASP A 187 4.92 -17.89 -2.30
CA ASP A 187 5.80 -18.72 -3.11
C ASP A 187 6.14 -20.01 -2.35
N ARG A 188 5.87 -21.16 -2.96
CA ARG A 188 6.07 -22.47 -2.34
C ARG A 188 6.21 -23.56 -3.38
N LYS A 189 7.08 -24.51 -3.06
CA LYS A 189 7.21 -25.77 -3.77
C LYS A 189 6.14 -26.75 -3.27
N ILE A 190 5.26 -27.19 -4.18
CA ILE A 190 4.20 -28.17 -3.86
C ILE A 190 4.75 -29.60 -4.01
N SER A 191 5.52 -29.86 -5.05
CA SER A 191 6.13 -31.17 -5.32
C SER A 191 7.46 -31.03 -6.06
N SER A 192 8.07 -32.14 -6.46
CA SER A 192 9.27 -32.12 -7.31
C SER A 192 9.04 -31.48 -8.69
N LEU A 193 7.79 -31.36 -9.14
CA LEU A 193 7.41 -30.89 -10.48
C LEU A 193 6.51 -29.64 -10.48
N VAL A 194 6.08 -29.16 -9.30
CA VAL A 194 5.08 -28.09 -9.18
C VAL A 194 5.50 -27.06 -8.14
N GLU A 195 5.44 -25.79 -8.55
CA GLU A 195 5.54 -24.61 -7.70
C GLU A 195 4.27 -23.76 -7.82
N ALA A 196 3.95 -22.96 -6.80
CA ALA A 196 2.81 -22.07 -6.86
C ALA A 196 3.03 -20.81 -6.04
N GLY A 197 2.30 -19.75 -6.38
CA GLY A 197 2.31 -18.51 -5.59
C GLY A 197 3.50 -17.59 -5.84
N GLY A 198 4.37 -17.90 -6.80
CA GLY A 198 5.45 -16.99 -7.21
C GLY A 198 4.91 -15.72 -7.89
N VAL A 199 3.83 -15.83 -8.65
CA VAL A 199 3.06 -14.70 -9.22
C VAL A 199 1.65 -14.73 -8.65
N SER A 200 1.10 -13.57 -8.34
CA SER A 200 -0.30 -13.39 -7.93
C SER A 200 -0.99 -12.35 -8.82
N ALA A 201 -2.32 -12.39 -8.89
CA ALA A 201 -3.08 -11.39 -9.62
C ALA A 201 -4.34 -10.98 -8.85
N ALA A 202 -4.82 -9.78 -9.15
CA ALA A 202 -6.12 -9.27 -8.75
C ALA A 202 -6.90 -8.80 -9.99
N ILE A 203 -8.17 -9.21 -10.06
CA ILE A 203 -9.14 -8.83 -11.09
C ILE A 203 -10.25 -8.06 -10.41
N LEU A 204 -10.47 -6.82 -10.82
CA LEU A 204 -11.64 -6.04 -10.42
C LEU A 204 -12.72 -6.21 -11.48
N THR A 205 -13.92 -6.57 -11.06
CA THR A 205 -15.07 -6.69 -11.95
C THR A 205 -15.82 -5.39 -12.11
N SER A 206 -16.71 -5.32 -13.10
CA SER A 206 -17.64 -4.19 -13.27
C SER A 206 -18.60 -4.02 -12.08
N LYS A 207 -18.81 -5.04 -11.25
CA LYS A 207 -19.61 -4.96 -10.01
C LYS A 207 -18.81 -4.43 -8.81
N GLY A 208 -17.49 -4.26 -8.96
CA GLY A 208 -16.60 -3.79 -7.89
C GLY A 208 -16.03 -4.91 -7.01
N THR A 209 -16.23 -6.18 -7.37
CA THR A 209 -15.66 -7.32 -6.64
C THR A 209 -14.21 -7.54 -7.06
N ILE A 210 -13.32 -7.83 -6.10
CA ILE A 210 -11.93 -8.19 -6.37
C ILE A 210 -11.77 -9.70 -6.24
N TYR A 211 -11.37 -10.37 -7.32
CA TYR A 211 -10.99 -11.77 -7.34
C TYR A 211 -9.49 -11.89 -7.43
N THR A 212 -8.92 -12.80 -6.65
CA THR A 212 -7.47 -13.04 -6.63
C THR A 212 -7.13 -14.45 -7.10
N GLY A 213 -5.91 -14.62 -7.57
CA GLY A 213 -5.39 -15.89 -8.05
C GLY A 213 -3.88 -15.93 -7.95
N VAL A 214 -3.31 -17.14 -7.98
CA VAL A 214 -1.87 -17.38 -7.96
C VAL A 214 -1.45 -18.26 -9.12
N CYS A 215 -0.20 -18.15 -9.56
CA CYS A 215 0.34 -19.08 -10.55
C CYS A 215 0.44 -20.49 -9.98
N ILE A 216 0.34 -21.46 -10.88
CA ILE A 216 0.68 -22.87 -10.67
C ILE A 216 1.63 -23.22 -11.79
N ASP A 217 2.91 -23.31 -11.48
CA ASP A 217 3.96 -23.63 -12.44
C ASP A 217 4.20 -25.14 -12.41
N THR A 218 4.17 -25.77 -13.58
CA THR A 218 4.35 -27.22 -13.74
C THR A 218 5.46 -27.51 -14.74
N ALA A 219 5.97 -28.74 -14.75
CA ALA A 219 6.99 -29.17 -15.71
C ALA A 219 6.52 -29.26 -17.19
N CYS A 220 5.26 -28.94 -17.49
CA CYS A 220 4.69 -28.96 -18.84
C CYS A 220 3.64 -27.84 -19.03
N SER A 221 2.92 -27.87 -20.15
CA SER A 221 1.93 -26.85 -20.53
C SER A 221 0.64 -26.82 -19.68
N LEU A 222 0.54 -27.65 -18.65
CA LEU A 222 -0.60 -27.66 -17.71
C LEU A 222 -0.54 -26.51 -16.70
N GLY A 223 0.55 -25.74 -16.68
CA GLY A 223 0.71 -24.59 -15.80
C GLY A 223 -0.34 -23.49 -16.04
N MET A 224 -0.65 -22.75 -14.98
CA MET A 224 -1.67 -21.71 -14.97
C MET A 224 -1.09 -20.40 -14.46
N CYS A 225 -1.33 -19.32 -15.20
CA CYS A 225 -0.96 -17.97 -14.77
C CYS A 225 -1.92 -17.47 -13.69
N ALA A 226 -1.44 -16.53 -12.87
CA ALA A 226 -2.22 -16.00 -11.76
C ALA A 226 -3.50 -15.28 -12.21
N GLU A 227 -3.43 -14.55 -13.33
CA GLU A 227 -4.55 -13.83 -13.93
C GLU A 227 -5.65 -14.80 -14.38
N ARG A 228 -5.27 -15.89 -15.07
CA ARG A 228 -6.21 -16.94 -15.50
C ARG A 228 -6.87 -17.62 -14.31
N ASN A 229 -6.12 -17.85 -13.24
CA ASN A 229 -6.66 -18.42 -12.00
C ASN A 229 -7.63 -17.45 -11.30
N ALA A 230 -7.31 -16.16 -11.24
CA ALA A 230 -8.21 -15.13 -10.71
C ALA A 230 -9.51 -15.01 -11.54
N ILE A 231 -9.39 -15.09 -12.87
CA ILE A 231 -10.54 -15.13 -13.79
C ILE A 231 -11.39 -16.40 -13.54
N ALA A 232 -10.78 -17.55 -13.33
CA ALA A 232 -11.52 -18.78 -13.00
C ALA A 232 -12.32 -18.64 -11.70
N ASN A 233 -11.75 -18.00 -10.66
CA ASN A 233 -12.45 -17.69 -9.41
C ASN A 233 -13.62 -16.71 -9.63
N MET A 234 -13.41 -15.68 -10.46
CA MET A 234 -14.45 -14.72 -10.86
C MET A 234 -15.63 -15.43 -11.55
N ILE A 235 -15.35 -16.28 -12.54
CA ILE A 235 -16.36 -17.04 -13.29
C ILE A 235 -17.10 -18.01 -12.39
N THR A 236 -16.38 -18.73 -11.51
CA THR A 236 -16.97 -19.64 -10.52
C THR A 236 -17.95 -18.91 -9.60
N SER A 237 -17.72 -17.62 -9.37
CA SER A 237 -18.59 -16.76 -8.55
C SER A 237 -19.72 -16.09 -9.35
N GLY A 238 -19.87 -16.40 -10.64
CA GLY A 238 -20.94 -15.89 -11.50
C GLY A 238 -20.70 -14.50 -12.08
N GLU A 239 -19.45 -14.02 -12.08
CA GLU A 239 -19.05 -12.76 -12.72
C GLU A 239 -18.16 -13.01 -13.95
N SER A 240 -18.29 -12.16 -14.98
CA SER A 240 -17.54 -12.33 -16.24
C SER A 240 -17.00 -11.02 -16.83
N ALA A 241 -17.43 -9.86 -16.30
CA ALA A 241 -17.02 -8.56 -16.81
C ALA A 241 -15.85 -7.99 -15.99
N ILE A 242 -14.69 -7.91 -16.63
CA ILE A 242 -13.44 -7.38 -16.07
C ILE A 242 -13.35 -5.88 -16.33
N ARG A 243 -12.91 -5.12 -15.32
CA ARG A 243 -12.62 -3.69 -15.43
C ARG A 243 -11.12 -3.39 -15.30
N ARG A 244 -10.48 -3.94 -14.27
CA ARG A 244 -9.05 -3.71 -13.97
C ARG A 244 -8.34 -5.02 -13.72
N VAL A 245 -7.07 -5.12 -14.13
CA VAL A 245 -6.21 -6.27 -13.91
C VAL A 245 -4.83 -5.83 -13.43
N MET A 246 -4.30 -6.56 -12.46
CA MET A 246 -2.94 -6.38 -11.95
C MET A 246 -2.34 -7.74 -11.68
N ALA A 247 -1.13 -7.99 -12.19
CA ALA A 247 -0.31 -9.15 -11.85
C ALA A 247 0.95 -8.68 -11.12
N ILE A 248 1.32 -9.39 -10.06
CA ILE A 248 2.46 -9.08 -9.20
C ILE A 248 3.46 -10.24 -9.23
N GLY A 249 4.70 -9.92 -9.59
CA GLY A 249 5.81 -10.88 -9.66
C GLY A 249 6.43 -11.21 -8.29
N ARG A 250 7.39 -12.14 -8.26
CA ARG A 250 8.09 -12.59 -7.03
C ARG A 250 8.76 -11.44 -6.26
N ASN A 251 9.21 -10.41 -6.97
CA ASN A 251 9.83 -9.20 -6.41
C ASN A 251 8.81 -8.19 -5.82
N GLY A 252 7.52 -8.49 -5.84
CA GLY A 252 6.47 -7.58 -5.39
C GLY A 252 6.11 -6.47 -6.37
N LYS A 253 6.74 -6.42 -7.56
CA LYS A 253 6.43 -5.41 -8.58
C LYS A 253 5.30 -5.86 -9.51
N ALA A 254 4.56 -4.89 -10.02
CA ALA A 254 3.62 -5.14 -11.10
C ALA A 254 4.37 -5.65 -12.34
N ILE A 255 3.77 -6.61 -13.03
CA ILE A 255 4.30 -7.19 -14.27
C ILE A 255 3.20 -7.25 -15.33
N PRO A 256 3.54 -7.10 -16.62
CA PRO A 256 2.57 -7.21 -17.69
C PRO A 256 2.00 -8.64 -17.76
N PRO A 257 0.70 -8.80 -18.05
CA PRO A 257 0.12 -10.11 -18.30
C PRO A 257 0.77 -10.79 -19.51
N CYS A 258 0.92 -12.12 -19.44
CA CYS A 258 1.51 -12.87 -20.54
C CYS A 258 0.57 -12.92 -21.77
N GLY A 259 1.07 -13.40 -22.91
CA GLY A 259 0.26 -13.52 -24.14
C GLY A 259 -1.03 -14.32 -23.96
N ALA A 260 -0.95 -15.49 -23.32
CA ALA A 260 -2.12 -16.35 -23.09
C ALA A 260 -3.16 -15.73 -22.15
N CYS A 261 -2.74 -14.92 -21.18
CA CYS A 261 -3.67 -14.18 -20.31
C CYS A 261 -4.40 -13.09 -21.09
N ARG A 262 -3.66 -12.31 -21.89
CA ARG A 262 -4.23 -11.26 -22.73
C ARG A 262 -5.23 -11.82 -23.75
N GLU A 263 -4.87 -12.94 -24.39
CA GLU A 263 -5.74 -13.67 -25.31
C GLU A 263 -7.05 -14.11 -24.63
N LEU A 264 -6.96 -14.74 -23.44
CA LEU A 264 -8.15 -15.15 -22.70
C LEU A 264 -9.07 -13.97 -22.36
N MET A 265 -8.50 -12.85 -21.89
CA MET A 265 -9.29 -11.66 -21.57
C MET A 265 -9.98 -11.08 -22.80
N THR A 266 -9.31 -11.11 -23.96
CA THR A 266 -9.87 -10.70 -25.26
C THR A 266 -11.05 -11.60 -25.64
N GLN A 267 -10.89 -12.91 -25.57
CA GLN A 267 -11.97 -13.87 -25.88
C GLN A 267 -13.12 -13.85 -24.86
N LEU A 268 -12.84 -13.50 -23.60
CA LEU A 268 -13.86 -13.38 -22.56
C LEU A 268 -14.74 -12.15 -22.76
N MET A 269 -14.18 -11.06 -23.31
CA MET A 269 -14.87 -9.78 -23.51
C MET A 269 -14.64 -9.21 -24.92
N PRO A 270 -14.98 -9.93 -26.01
CA PRO A 270 -14.59 -9.57 -27.36
C PRO A 270 -15.05 -8.16 -27.78
N ASP A 271 -16.21 -7.72 -27.27
CA ASP A 271 -16.77 -6.40 -27.59
C ASP A 271 -16.19 -5.24 -26.75
N ASN A 272 -15.55 -5.53 -25.61
CA ASN A 272 -15.21 -4.53 -24.60
C ASN A 272 -13.79 -4.65 -24.01
N TYR A 273 -12.99 -5.62 -24.45
CA TYR A 273 -11.66 -5.89 -23.89
C TYR A 273 -10.71 -4.69 -24.02
N LEU A 274 -10.90 -3.85 -25.05
CA LEU A 274 -10.13 -2.61 -25.28
C LEU A 274 -10.21 -1.64 -24.10
N GLY A 275 -11.27 -1.71 -23.28
CA GLY A 275 -11.45 -0.85 -22.10
C GLY A 275 -10.90 -1.44 -20.80
N ILE A 276 -10.35 -2.67 -20.81
CA ILE A 276 -9.80 -3.28 -19.60
C ILE A 276 -8.49 -2.56 -19.24
N GLU A 277 -8.43 -1.98 -18.05
CA GLU A 277 -7.24 -1.30 -17.55
C GLU A 277 -6.24 -2.32 -16.96
N ILE A 278 -4.96 -2.21 -17.31
CA ILE A 278 -3.87 -3.08 -16.89
C ILE A 278 -2.82 -2.25 -16.15
N MET A 279 -2.50 -2.63 -14.92
CA MET A 279 -1.37 -2.04 -14.19
C MET A 279 -0.04 -2.62 -14.71
N LEU A 280 0.80 -1.78 -15.32
CA LEU A 280 2.16 -2.16 -15.74
C LEU A 280 3.19 -1.86 -14.64
N ASP A 281 3.07 -0.73 -13.98
CA ASP A 281 3.97 -0.32 -12.90
C ASP A 281 3.17 0.34 -11.77
N TYR A 282 3.14 -0.30 -10.60
CA TYR A 282 2.43 0.18 -9.43
C TYR A 282 3.13 1.37 -8.75
N GLU A 283 4.46 1.40 -8.75
CA GLU A 283 5.25 2.45 -8.08
C GLU A 283 5.11 3.77 -8.84
N GLU A 284 5.20 3.71 -10.16
CA GLU A 284 5.06 4.87 -11.07
C GLU A 284 3.61 5.12 -11.51
N LYS A 285 2.65 4.31 -11.04
CA LYS A 285 1.23 4.37 -11.39
C LYS A 285 0.97 4.31 -12.92
N GLN A 286 1.76 3.52 -13.63
CA GLN A 286 1.61 3.34 -15.08
C GLN A 286 0.49 2.33 -15.37
N VAL A 287 -0.61 2.85 -15.92
CA VAL A 287 -1.77 2.07 -16.38
C VAL A 287 -1.89 2.20 -17.89
N VAL A 288 -2.17 1.07 -18.55
CA VAL A 288 -2.50 1.01 -19.98
C VAL A 288 -3.82 0.27 -20.15
N THR A 289 -4.39 0.30 -21.34
CA THR A 289 -5.50 -0.60 -21.65
C THR A 289 -5.00 -1.93 -22.21
N LEU A 290 -5.82 -2.97 -22.12
CA LEU A 290 -5.53 -4.24 -22.77
C LEU A 290 -5.45 -4.06 -24.29
N GLY A 291 -6.20 -3.12 -24.87
CA GLY A 291 -6.10 -2.76 -26.28
C GLY A 291 -4.71 -2.25 -26.67
N ASP A 292 -4.09 -1.41 -25.85
CA ASP A 292 -2.75 -0.85 -26.11
C ASP A 292 -1.66 -1.92 -26.18
N ILE A 293 -1.86 -3.05 -25.48
CA ILE A 293 -0.88 -4.13 -25.37
C ILE A 293 -1.30 -5.41 -26.09
N THR A 294 -2.39 -5.40 -26.86
CA THR A 294 -2.88 -6.58 -27.58
C THR A 294 -2.69 -6.38 -29.08
N PRO A 295 -2.07 -7.32 -29.80
CA PRO A 295 -1.93 -7.19 -31.25
C PRO A 295 -3.27 -7.18 -31.98
N ASN A 296 -3.42 -6.32 -32.98
CA ASN A 296 -4.67 -6.16 -33.76
C ASN A 296 -5.11 -7.42 -34.52
N TRP A 297 -4.26 -8.45 -34.66
CA TRP A 297 -4.55 -9.67 -35.43
C TRP A 297 -5.12 -10.82 -34.58
N TRP A 298 -5.28 -10.66 -33.26
CA TRP A 298 -5.95 -11.63 -32.39
C TRP A 298 -7.47 -11.68 -32.59
N LEU A 299 -8.01 -10.82 -33.45
CA LEU A 299 -9.43 -10.73 -33.80
C LEU A 299 -9.61 -10.69 -35.32
#